data_AF-A0A6B3I553-F1
#
_entry.id   AF-A0A6B3I553-F1
#
_cell.length_a   1.000
_cell.length_b   1.000
_cell.length_c   1.000
_cell.angle_alpha   90.00
_cell.angle_beta   90.00
_cell.angle_gamma   90.00
#
_symmetry.space_group_name_H-M   'P 1'
#
loop_
_entity.id
_entity.type
_entity.pdbx_description
1 polymer ?
#
loop_
_entity_poly.entity_id
_entity_poly.type
_entity_poly.pdbx_seq_one_letter_code
_entity_poly.pdbx_strand_id
1 'polypeptide(L)'
;KLQLGWLDYDKAKAGKTSLHKLGVSEYNTKDPQALVVELPAKAVTTTVVKPAEGAKQWWSDRGDNLSNTLTRSVDLTGKSSAKLDLSGWYDIEADYDYLYTEVSDNGGTSWTALDGTADGKAIPRDASDKPALTDVSGAYKKLSFSLDAYAGKKVDLRFRYQTDGGAGGKGFAADEITVTADGATLFSDNAEGDDNGWSAKGFSRIGESFSQEYPQYYIAENRQYVSYDETLKVGPYNFGFANSRPDWVEHYAYQKGLLIWQWDTSQKDNN
;
A
#
# COMPACT_ATOMS: atom_id res chain seq x y z
N LYS A 1 -1.65 6.54 -23.10
CA LYS A 1 -2.61 7.44 -23.79
C LYS A 1 -3.91 7.64 -23.01
N LEU A 2 -4.60 6.56 -22.60
CA LEU A 2 -5.88 6.65 -21.88
C LEU A 2 -5.83 7.54 -20.62
N GLN A 3 -4.91 7.26 -19.69
CA GLN A 3 -4.78 8.03 -18.43
C GLN A 3 -4.37 9.50 -18.64
N LEU A 4 -3.70 9.83 -19.75
CA LEU A 4 -3.29 11.20 -20.09
C LEU A 4 -4.41 12.00 -20.76
N GLY A 5 -5.55 11.38 -21.08
CA GLY A 5 -6.64 12.02 -21.82
C GLY A 5 -6.36 12.23 -23.31
N TRP A 6 -5.35 11.54 -23.88
CA TRP A 6 -4.92 11.70 -25.27
C TRP A 6 -5.48 10.63 -26.21
N LEU A 7 -6.28 9.71 -25.70
CA LEU A 7 -6.81 8.59 -26.47
C LEU A 7 -8.22 8.92 -26.93
N ASP A 8 -8.48 8.87 -28.24
CA ASP A 8 -9.83 8.83 -28.80
C ASP A 8 -10.28 7.36 -28.86
N TYR A 9 -11.31 6.97 -28.10
CA TYR A 9 -11.73 5.57 -27.98
C TYR A 9 -13.24 5.40 -27.95
N ASP A 10 -13.68 4.25 -28.47
CA ASP A 10 -15.04 3.75 -28.28
C ASP A 10 -15.14 2.90 -27.01
N LYS A 11 -16.37 2.67 -26.55
CA LYS A 11 -16.67 1.86 -25.36
C LYS A 11 -17.49 0.63 -25.72
N ALA A 12 -17.18 -0.49 -25.07
CA ALA A 12 -18.02 -1.68 -25.06
C ALA A 12 -18.15 -2.23 -23.63
N LYS A 13 -19.06 -3.18 -23.45
CA LYS A 13 -19.30 -3.84 -22.16
C LYS A 13 -19.26 -5.36 -22.34
N ALA A 14 -18.63 -6.04 -21.40
CA ALA A 14 -18.59 -7.50 -21.36
C ALA A 14 -20.00 -8.11 -21.49
N GLY A 15 -20.10 -9.21 -22.24
CA GLY A 15 -21.37 -9.92 -22.48
C GLY A 15 -22.33 -9.22 -23.45
N LYS A 16 -21.95 -8.08 -24.05
CA LYS A 16 -22.74 -7.41 -25.09
C LYS A 16 -22.01 -7.41 -26.43
N THR A 17 -22.63 -8.01 -27.44
CA THR A 17 -22.14 -7.92 -28.82
C THR A 17 -22.19 -6.47 -29.32
N SER A 18 -21.11 -6.02 -29.95
CA SER A 18 -21.02 -4.71 -30.59
C SER A 18 -20.02 -4.77 -31.75
N LEU A 19 -20.15 -3.84 -32.70
CA LEU A 19 -19.25 -3.72 -33.85
C LEU A 19 -18.58 -2.35 -33.80
N HIS A 20 -17.26 -2.33 -33.85
CA HIS A 20 -16.46 -1.12 -33.78
C HIS A 20 -15.42 -1.15 -34.89
N LYS A 21 -15.21 0.00 -35.54
CA LYS A 21 -14.16 0.17 -36.54
C LYS A 21 -13.09 1.08 -35.96
N LEU A 22 -11.86 0.57 -35.86
CA LEU A 22 -10.75 1.31 -35.28
C LEU A 22 -9.86 1.92 -36.36
N GLY A 23 -9.46 3.17 -36.15
CA GLY A 23 -8.34 3.82 -36.82
C GLY A 23 -7.00 3.23 -36.36
N VAL A 24 -5.88 3.81 -36.79
CA VAL A 24 -4.56 3.40 -36.30
C VAL A 24 -4.32 3.95 -34.90
N SER A 25 -3.58 3.22 -34.05
CA SER A 25 -3.34 3.66 -32.67
C SER A 25 -2.51 4.96 -32.59
N GLU A 26 -1.62 5.21 -33.54
CA GLU A 26 -0.57 6.23 -33.38
C GLU A 26 -1.10 7.68 -33.37
N TYR A 27 -2.08 8.01 -34.21
CA TYR A 27 -2.61 9.38 -34.33
C TYR A 27 -4.13 9.36 -34.56
N ASN A 28 -4.79 10.50 -34.31
CA ASN A 28 -6.24 10.58 -34.38
C ASN A 28 -6.69 10.52 -35.85
N THR A 29 -7.73 9.74 -36.11
CA THR A 29 -8.37 9.65 -37.41
C THR A 29 -9.87 9.92 -37.25
N LYS A 30 -10.65 9.74 -38.33
CA LYS A 30 -12.11 9.74 -38.21
C LYS A 30 -12.66 8.56 -37.40
N ASP A 31 -11.93 7.45 -37.39
CA ASP A 31 -12.27 6.22 -36.68
C ASP A 31 -11.48 6.22 -35.33
N PRO A 32 -12.07 5.80 -34.19
CA PRO A 32 -11.41 5.80 -32.88
C PRO A 32 -10.12 4.98 -32.85
N GLN A 33 -9.14 5.37 -32.03
CA GLN A 33 -7.84 4.71 -31.93
C GLN A 33 -7.92 3.37 -31.18
N ALA A 34 -8.88 3.25 -30.25
CA ALA A 34 -9.03 2.08 -29.41
C ALA A 34 -10.49 1.78 -29.06
N LEU A 35 -10.72 0.59 -28.54
CA LEU A 35 -11.94 0.18 -27.87
C LEU A 35 -11.60 -0.15 -26.41
N VAL A 36 -12.26 0.51 -25.46
CA VAL A 36 -12.20 0.16 -24.04
C VAL A 36 -13.42 -0.69 -23.69
N VAL A 37 -13.17 -1.96 -23.34
CA VAL A 37 -14.21 -2.91 -22.93
C VAL A 37 -14.26 -2.96 -21.41
N GLU A 38 -15.35 -2.47 -20.83
CA GLU A 38 -15.61 -2.55 -19.40
C GLU A 38 -15.96 -4.00 -19.01
N LEU A 39 -15.20 -4.57 -18.08
CA LEU A 39 -15.45 -5.87 -17.50
C LEU A 39 -16.17 -5.71 -16.15
N PRO A 40 -16.85 -6.76 -15.63
CA PRO A 40 -17.27 -6.77 -14.23
C PRO A 40 -16.06 -6.53 -13.33
N ALA A 41 -16.27 -5.78 -12.25
CA ALA A 41 -15.22 -5.58 -11.26
C ALA A 41 -14.76 -6.93 -10.71
N LYS A 42 -13.46 -7.01 -10.41
CA LYS A 42 -12.80 -8.18 -9.85
C LYS A 42 -12.79 -8.05 -8.33
N ALA A 43 -13.50 -8.93 -7.65
CA ALA A 43 -13.34 -9.11 -6.22
C ALA A 43 -11.95 -9.70 -5.94
N VAL A 44 -11.13 -8.98 -5.15
CA VAL A 44 -9.85 -9.48 -4.66
C VAL A 44 -9.83 -9.40 -3.15
N THR A 45 -9.57 -10.55 -2.53
CA THR A 45 -9.38 -10.68 -1.08
C THR A 45 -7.91 -10.54 -0.74
N THR A 46 -7.60 -9.58 0.12
CA THR A 46 -6.26 -9.41 0.70
C THR A 46 -6.27 -9.91 2.13
N THR A 47 -5.43 -10.91 2.41
CA THR A 47 -5.22 -11.41 3.79
C THR A 47 -4.04 -10.67 4.42
N VAL A 48 -4.29 -10.06 5.58
CA VAL A 48 -3.29 -9.33 6.37
C VAL A 48 -2.74 -10.27 7.44
N VAL A 49 -3.45 -10.40 8.56
CA VAL A 49 -3.14 -11.31 9.66
C VAL A 49 -4.42 -11.51 10.48
N LYS A 50 -4.64 -12.69 11.07
CA LYS A 50 -5.79 -12.90 11.97
C LYS A 50 -5.69 -12.01 13.21
N PRO A 51 -6.71 -11.22 13.59
CA PRO A 51 -6.70 -10.39 14.81
C PRO A 51 -6.22 -11.14 16.05
N ALA A 52 -5.50 -10.44 16.93
CA ALA A 52 -4.93 -11.04 18.14
C ALA A 52 -6.05 -11.34 19.16
N GLU A 53 -7.05 -10.45 19.22
CA GLU A 53 -8.30 -10.60 19.96
C GLU A 53 -9.48 -10.39 19.00
N GLY A 54 -10.62 -11.02 19.29
CA GLY A 54 -11.86 -10.70 18.58
C GLY A 54 -11.86 -11.02 17.08
N ALA A 55 -12.46 -10.12 16.30
CA ALA A 55 -12.72 -10.22 14.87
C ALA A 55 -12.19 -9.01 14.07
N LYS A 56 -11.73 -7.94 14.73
CA LYS A 56 -11.18 -6.73 14.09
C LYS A 56 -9.86 -6.31 14.71
N GLN A 57 -9.11 -5.53 13.96
CA GLN A 57 -7.84 -4.91 14.35
C GLN A 57 -7.68 -3.57 13.63
N TRP A 58 -6.89 -2.66 14.18
CA TRP A 58 -6.44 -1.47 13.45
C TRP A 58 -5.39 -1.87 12.43
N TRP A 59 -5.48 -1.33 11.21
CA TRP A 59 -4.53 -1.58 10.13
C TRP A 59 -4.13 -0.29 9.45
N SER A 60 -2.84 -0.16 9.14
CA SER A 60 -2.21 1.06 8.61
C SER A 60 -2.53 1.38 7.16
N ASP A 61 -3.23 0.49 6.46
CA ASP A 61 -3.20 0.37 5.01
C ASP A 61 -1.82 -0.02 4.44
N ARG A 62 -1.75 -0.24 3.13
CA ARG A 62 -0.52 -0.55 2.38
C ARG A 62 -0.47 0.19 1.05
N GLY A 63 0.71 0.64 0.67
CA GLY A 63 0.95 1.34 -0.59
C GLY A 63 2.13 2.28 -0.50
N ASP A 64 2.31 3.05 -1.56
CA ASP A 64 3.54 3.80 -1.78
C ASP A 64 3.30 5.26 -1.42
N ASN A 65 4.33 5.93 -0.91
CA ASN A 65 4.33 7.33 -0.50
C ASN A 65 3.27 7.64 0.58
N LEU A 66 2.99 6.69 1.47
CA LEU A 66 2.02 6.85 2.55
C LEU A 66 2.60 7.65 3.72
N SER A 67 1.72 8.36 4.43
CA SER A 67 2.00 8.93 5.76
C SER A 67 0.75 8.81 6.63
N ASN A 68 0.34 7.56 6.85
CA ASN A 68 -0.89 7.24 7.54
C ASN A 68 -0.70 7.32 9.05
N THR A 69 -1.71 7.81 9.77
CA THR A 69 -1.61 8.03 11.22
C THR A 69 -2.83 7.52 11.97
N LEU A 70 -2.61 6.97 13.16
CA LEU A 70 -3.63 6.69 14.16
C LEU A 70 -3.26 7.42 15.45
N THR A 71 -4.02 8.45 15.83
CA THR A 71 -3.64 9.39 16.91
C THR A 71 -4.68 9.44 18.03
N ARG A 72 -4.26 9.54 19.28
CA ARG A 72 -5.15 9.67 20.46
C ARG A 72 -4.52 10.55 21.53
N SER A 73 -5.33 11.43 22.12
CA SER A 73 -4.93 12.19 23.30
C SER A 73 -5.01 11.34 24.57
N VAL A 74 -3.99 11.46 25.44
CA VAL A 74 -3.86 10.76 26.71
C VAL A 74 -3.59 11.79 27.81
N ASP A 75 -4.39 11.76 28.87
CA ASP A 75 -4.22 12.64 30.04
C ASP A 75 -3.45 11.91 31.15
N LEU A 76 -2.17 12.25 31.32
CA LEU A 76 -1.31 11.73 32.38
C LEU A 76 -1.18 12.71 33.56
N THR A 77 -2.05 13.73 33.65
CA THR A 77 -2.02 14.71 34.75
C THR A 77 -2.17 14.00 36.10
N GLY A 78 -1.27 14.28 37.03
CA GLY A 78 -1.24 13.65 38.36
C GLY A 78 -0.76 12.20 38.38
N LYS A 79 -0.26 11.67 37.26
CA LYS A 79 0.37 10.34 37.19
C LYS A 79 1.87 10.42 37.38
N SER A 80 2.46 9.35 37.92
CA SER A 80 3.91 9.25 38.16
C SER A 80 4.64 8.30 37.21
N SER A 81 3.92 7.35 36.63
CA SER A 81 4.41 6.40 35.64
C SER A 81 3.33 6.08 34.62
N ALA A 82 3.71 5.77 33.39
CA ALA A 82 2.79 5.36 32.34
C ALA A 82 3.50 4.50 31.28
N LYS A 83 2.74 3.61 30.67
CA LYS A 83 3.20 2.77 29.56
C LYS A 83 2.08 2.47 28.57
N LEU A 84 2.48 2.27 27.33
CA LEU A 84 1.66 1.75 26.24
C LEU A 84 2.08 0.31 25.96
N ASP A 85 1.12 -0.60 25.95
CA ASP A 85 1.29 -1.99 25.52
C ASP A 85 0.29 -2.30 24.39
N LEU A 86 0.68 -3.14 23.42
CA LEU A 86 -0.21 -3.62 22.36
C LEU A 86 0.29 -4.93 21.73
N SER A 87 -0.61 -5.66 21.09
CA SER A 87 -0.29 -6.73 20.14
C SER A 87 -0.07 -6.09 18.77
N GLY A 88 1.18 -6.09 18.28
CA GLY A 88 1.55 -5.52 16.98
C GLY A 88 2.05 -6.57 15.98
N TRP A 89 1.51 -6.56 14.76
CA TRP A 89 2.00 -7.35 13.63
C TRP A 89 2.46 -6.42 12.51
N TYR A 90 3.54 -6.74 11.82
CA TYR A 90 4.05 -5.91 10.74
C TYR A 90 4.70 -6.72 9.62
N ASP A 91 4.47 -6.27 8.40
CA ASP A 91 5.08 -6.73 7.15
C ASP A 91 5.45 -5.45 6.38
N ILE A 92 6.66 -4.95 6.63
CA ILE A 92 7.13 -3.63 6.24
C ILE A 92 8.44 -3.80 5.48
N GLU A 93 8.64 -3.06 4.38
CA GLU A 93 9.88 -3.13 3.61
C GLU A 93 11.07 -2.74 4.48
N ALA A 94 12.03 -3.67 4.62
CA ALA A 94 13.16 -3.52 5.53
C ALA A 94 14.02 -2.31 5.15
N ASP A 95 14.25 -1.42 6.11
CA ASP A 95 15.10 -0.23 6.02
C ASP A 95 14.60 0.91 5.09
N TYR A 96 13.48 0.73 4.39
CA TYR A 96 12.85 1.75 3.52
C TYR A 96 11.55 2.29 4.11
N ASP A 97 10.69 1.38 4.56
CA ASP A 97 9.40 1.70 5.16
C ASP A 97 9.47 1.54 6.69
N TYR A 98 8.67 2.33 7.39
CA TYR A 98 8.72 2.41 8.84
C TYR A 98 7.36 2.66 9.49
N LEU A 99 7.11 2.00 10.62
CA LEU A 99 6.10 2.41 11.59
C LEU A 99 6.76 3.06 12.81
N TYR A 100 6.46 4.33 13.03
CA TYR A 100 6.88 5.07 14.22
C TYR A 100 5.77 5.06 15.27
N THR A 101 6.12 4.73 16.51
CA THR A 101 5.27 5.03 17.67
C THR A 101 5.79 6.33 18.29
N GLU A 102 4.97 7.36 18.29
CA GLU A 102 5.38 8.72 18.56
C GLU A 102 4.48 9.37 19.62
N VAL A 103 5.04 10.36 20.31
CA VAL A 103 4.29 11.18 21.26
C VAL A 103 4.56 12.66 21.04
N SER A 104 3.56 13.48 21.30
CA SER A 104 3.62 14.93 21.31
C SER A 104 3.12 15.46 22.64
N ASP A 105 3.87 16.37 23.27
CA ASP A 105 3.44 17.10 24.48
C ASP A 105 3.13 18.58 24.19
N ASN A 106 2.96 18.93 22.91
CA ASN A 106 2.71 20.30 22.44
C ASN A 106 1.57 20.37 21.41
N GLY A 107 0.53 19.54 21.59
CA GLY A 107 -0.68 19.54 20.76
C GLY A 107 -0.42 19.14 19.31
N GLY A 108 0.50 18.21 19.09
CA GLY A 108 0.81 17.67 17.76
C GLY A 108 1.73 18.54 16.89
N THR A 109 2.30 19.61 17.42
CA THR A 109 3.22 20.51 16.67
C THR A 109 4.53 19.82 16.32
N SER A 110 5.07 19.03 17.25
CA SER A 110 6.23 18.15 17.02
C SER A 110 6.01 16.80 17.67
N TRP A 111 6.69 15.78 17.14
CA TRP A 111 6.53 14.38 17.53
C TRP A 111 7.89 13.77 17.84
N THR A 112 7.95 12.99 18.91
CA THR A 112 9.14 12.24 19.33
C THR A 112 8.86 10.76 19.22
N ALA A 113 9.67 10.03 18.44
CA ALA A 113 9.60 8.58 18.38
C ALA A 113 10.04 7.97 19.72
N LEU A 114 9.24 7.03 20.22
CA LEU A 114 9.44 6.39 21.52
C LEU A 114 10.35 5.17 21.39
N ASP A 115 11.33 5.08 22.28
CA ASP A 115 11.99 3.81 22.54
C ASP A 115 10.98 2.78 23.05
N GLY A 116 11.10 1.55 22.57
CA GLY A 116 10.21 0.47 22.94
C GLY A 116 10.82 -0.89 22.65
N THR A 117 10.03 -1.93 22.93
CA THR A 117 10.43 -3.31 22.70
C THR A 117 9.37 -4.08 21.92
N ALA A 118 9.81 -5.06 21.14
CA ALA A 118 8.99 -6.11 20.55
C ALA A 118 9.41 -7.45 21.14
N ASP A 119 8.51 -8.12 21.88
CA ASP A 119 8.81 -9.31 22.68
C ASP A 119 10.02 -9.12 23.62
N GLY A 120 10.18 -7.91 24.17
CA GLY A 120 11.29 -7.55 25.07
C GLY A 120 12.62 -7.23 24.37
N LYS A 121 12.72 -7.38 23.04
CA LYS A 121 13.87 -6.92 22.26
C LYS A 121 13.66 -5.46 21.86
N ALA A 122 14.69 -4.62 22.00
CA ALA A 122 14.62 -3.22 21.58
C ALA A 122 14.21 -3.09 20.10
N ILE A 123 13.31 -2.15 19.82
CA ILE A 123 12.91 -1.77 18.46
C ILE A 123 14.14 -1.21 17.72
N PRO A 124 14.36 -1.58 16.45
CA PRO A 124 15.49 -1.07 15.67
C PRO A 124 15.35 0.44 15.41
N ARG A 125 16.39 1.02 14.82
CA ARG A 125 16.44 2.45 14.55
C ARG A 125 16.66 2.71 13.08
N ASP A 126 15.99 3.74 12.56
CA ASP A 126 16.22 4.20 11.20
C ASP A 126 17.59 4.89 11.04
N ALA A 127 17.92 5.29 9.82
CA ALA A 127 19.18 5.96 9.50
C ALA A 127 19.38 7.31 10.21
N SER A 128 18.33 7.89 10.80
CA SER A 128 18.35 9.14 11.57
C SER A 128 18.29 8.90 13.09
N ASP A 129 18.58 7.68 13.54
CA ASP A 129 18.58 7.28 14.93
C ASP A 129 17.20 7.46 15.61
N LYS A 130 16.11 7.16 14.89
CA LYS A 130 14.75 7.13 15.43
C LYS A 130 14.26 5.69 15.60
N PRO A 131 13.74 5.30 16.78
CA PRO A 131 13.12 3.99 16.96
C PRO A 131 11.91 3.82 16.04
N ALA A 132 11.90 2.74 15.26
CA ALA A 132 10.82 2.44 14.33
C ALA A 132 10.75 0.94 14.03
N LEU A 133 9.55 0.41 13.82
CA LEU A 133 9.39 -0.94 13.28
C LEU A 133 9.64 -0.92 11.78
N THR A 134 10.38 -1.91 11.31
CA THR A 134 10.66 -2.21 9.91
C THR A 134 10.86 -3.73 9.78
N ASP A 135 10.96 -4.25 8.56
CA ASP A 135 11.04 -5.69 8.26
C ASP A 135 9.74 -6.45 8.60
N VAL A 136 9.76 -7.78 8.57
CA VAL A 136 8.60 -8.65 8.78
C VAL A 136 8.63 -9.28 10.18
N SER A 137 7.54 -9.14 10.94
CA SER A 137 7.42 -9.68 12.30
C SER A 137 7.12 -11.18 12.33
N GLY A 138 6.51 -11.71 11.27
CA GLY A 138 6.08 -13.10 11.09
C GLY A 138 4.85 -13.52 11.93
N ALA A 139 4.71 -12.98 13.13
CA ALA A 139 3.56 -13.13 14.03
C ALA A 139 3.37 -11.86 14.85
N TYR A 140 2.27 -11.76 15.59
CA TYR A 140 2.11 -10.67 16.56
C TYR A 140 3.25 -10.67 17.58
N LYS A 141 3.69 -9.47 17.89
CA LYS A 141 4.71 -9.14 18.88
C LYS A 141 4.05 -8.36 19.99
N LYS A 142 4.47 -8.64 21.22
CA LYS A 142 4.12 -7.79 22.37
C LYS A 142 4.96 -6.54 22.28
N LEU A 143 4.33 -5.44 21.87
CA LEU A 143 4.98 -4.14 21.80
C LEU A 143 4.76 -3.40 23.12
N SER A 144 5.82 -2.77 23.64
CA SER A 144 5.76 -2.01 24.88
C SER A 144 6.62 -0.76 24.81
N PHE A 145 6.06 0.38 25.22
CA PHE A 145 6.68 1.70 25.19
C PHE A 145 6.47 2.42 26.52
N SER A 146 7.55 2.89 27.15
CA SER A 146 7.42 3.73 28.35
C SER A 146 6.95 5.13 27.95
N LEU A 147 6.03 5.67 28.75
CA LEU A 147 5.54 7.05 28.67
C LEU A 147 5.96 7.85 29.91
N ASP A 148 6.87 7.32 30.74
CA ASP A 148 7.25 7.92 32.02
C ASP A 148 7.83 9.34 31.87
N ALA A 149 8.54 9.61 30.77
CA ALA A 149 9.05 10.94 30.44
C ALA A 149 7.94 12.00 30.24
N TYR A 150 6.69 11.56 30.12
CA TYR A 150 5.51 12.38 29.89
C TYR A 150 4.51 12.32 31.07
N ALA A 151 4.88 11.67 32.18
CA ALA A 151 4.08 11.66 33.40
C ALA A 151 3.77 13.08 33.87
N GLY A 152 2.53 13.30 34.31
CA GLY A 152 2.04 14.62 34.73
C GLY A 152 1.59 15.55 33.59
N LYS A 153 1.74 15.16 32.32
CA LYS A 153 1.37 15.98 31.16
C LYS A 153 0.12 15.44 30.45
N LYS A 154 -0.49 16.28 29.60
CA LYS A 154 -1.39 15.82 28.55
C LYS A 154 -0.56 15.63 27.28
N VAL A 155 -0.70 14.50 26.62
CA VAL A 155 0.05 14.16 25.42
C VAL A 155 -0.85 13.61 24.32
N ASP A 156 -0.41 13.70 23.08
CA ASP A 156 -0.98 12.96 21.96
C ASP A 156 -0.05 11.80 21.62
N LEU A 157 -0.58 10.58 21.63
CA LEU A 157 0.08 9.36 21.18
C LEU A 157 -0.29 9.10 19.71
N ARG A 158 0.66 8.66 18.88
CA ARG A 158 0.43 8.38 17.47
C ARG A 158 1.21 7.17 16.98
N PHE A 159 0.57 6.34 16.18
CA PHE A 159 1.25 5.43 15.25
C PHE A 159 1.29 6.10 13.87
N ARG A 160 2.47 6.19 13.26
CA ARG A 160 2.66 6.75 11.92
C ARG A 160 3.32 5.73 11.01
N TYR A 161 2.60 5.27 10.01
CA TYR A 161 3.11 4.38 8.96
C TYR A 161 3.56 5.23 7.76
N GLN A 162 4.86 5.19 7.47
CA GLN A 162 5.50 5.97 6.41
C GLN A 162 6.11 5.01 5.41
N THR A 163 5.80 5.20 4.13
CA THR A 163 6.38 4.40 3.04
C THR A 163 7.05 5.26 1.98
N ASP A 164 7.99 4.67 1.26
CA ASP A 164 8.64 5.29 0.10
C ASP A 164 7.89 4.96 -1.22
N GLY A 165 8.50 5.21 -2.38
CA GLY A 165 7.91 4.95 -3.69
C GLY A 165 8.14 3.53 -4.23
N GLY A 166 8.77 2.66 -3.45
CA GLY A 166 9.18 1.30 -3.79
C GLY A 166 8.14 0.23 -3.49
N ALA A 167 8.56 -1.03 -3.54
CA ALA A 167 7.67 -2.16 -3.35
C ALA A 167 7.53 -2.48 -1.86
N GLY A 168 6.42 -2.06 -1.26
CA GLY A 168 6.15 -2.27 0.17
C GLY A 168 5.60 -3.64 0.57
N GLY A 169 5.47 -3.84 1.88
CA GLY A 169 4.79 -5.00 2.47
C GLY A 169 3.28 -4.80 2.65
N LYS A 170 2.67 -5.56 3.58
CA LYS A 170 1.23 -5.45 3.93
C LYS A 170 0.93 -4.42 5.01
N GLY A 171 1.93 -3.72 5.52
CA GLY A 171 1.80 -2.67 6.52
C GLY A 171 1.82 -3.19 7.95
N PHE A 172 1.19 -2.45 8.85
CA PHE A 172 1.14 -2.71 10.28
C PHE A 172 -0.30 -2.93 10.75
N ALA A 173 -0.46 -3.86 11.68
CA ALA A 173 -1.70 -4.03 12.41
C ALA A 173 -1.49 -3.98 13.92
N ALA A 174 -2.41 -3.32 14.61
CA ALA A 174 -2.44 -3.17 16.06
C ALA A 174 -3.75 -3.67 16.64
N ASP A 175 -3.62 -4.37 17.76
CA ASP A 175 -4.72 -4.91 18.54
C ASP A 175 -4.35 -4.90 20.03
N GLU A 176 -5.31 -5.14 20.91
CA GLU A 176 -5.12 -5.16 22.38
C GLU A 176 -4.39 -3.91 22.93
N ILE A 177 -4.65 -2.73 22.37
CA ILE A 177 -3.92 -1.50 22.70
C ILE A 177 -4.36 -1.02 24.09
N THR A 178 -3.40 -0.91 25.01
CA THR A 178 -3.67 -0.53 26.40
C THR A 178 -2.67 0.53 26.86
N VAL A 179 -3.18 1.61 27.46
CA VAL A 179 -2.33 2.53 28.26
C VAL A 179 -2.64 2.35 29.73
N THR A 180 -1.59 2.08 30.50
CA THR A 180 -1.63 1.94 31.95
C THR A 180 -0.84 3.07 32.59
N ALA A 181 -1.34 3.66 33.66
CA ALA A 181 -0.62 4.65 34.46
C ALA A 181 -0.77 4.36 35.96
N ASP A 182 0.34 4.40 36.70
CA ASP A 182 0.41 4.05 38.12
C ASP A 182 -0.26 2.69 38.45
N GLY A 183 -0.09 1.71 37.54
CA GLY A 183 -0.66 0.36 37.68
C GLY A 183 -2.14 0.22 37.33
N ALA A 184 -2.84 1.30 36.98
CA ALA A 184 -4.24 1.28 36.57
C ALA A 184 -4.40 1.54 35.06
N THR A 185 -5.27 0.78 34.40
CA THR A 185 -5.62 1.00 32.98
C THR A 185 -6.33 2.34 32.81
N LEU A 186 -5.77 3.22 31.98
CA LEU A 186 -6.41 4.48 31.58
C LEU A 186 -7.34 4.28 30.39
N PHE A 187 -6.93 3.46 29.42
CA PHE A 187 -7.80 2.99 28.35
C PHE A 187 -7.31 1.65 27.80
N SER A 188 -8.22 0.92 27.16
CA SER A 188 -7.97 -0.27 26.37
C SER A 188 -8.79 -0.23 25.08
N ASP A 189 -8.26 -0.80 24.00
CA ASP A 189 -8.90 -0.87 22.69
C ASP A 189 -8.52 -2.16 21.95
N ASN A 190 -9.50 -2.98 21.61
CA ASN A 190 -9.36 -4.18 20.77
C ASN A 190 -10.01 -3.99 19.38
N ALA A 191 -10.22 -2.73 18.95
CA ALA A 191 -10.77 -2.36 17.65
C ALA A 191 -12.21 -2.84 17.32
N GLU A 192 -12.89 -3.51 18.25
CA GLU A 192 -14.26 -4.03 18.04
C GLU A 192 -15.33 -2.93 18.07
N GLY A 193 -15.10 -1.90 18.87
CA GLY A 193 -16.07 -0.86 19.25
C GLY A 193 -16.26 0.24 18.22
N ASP A 194 -16.37 1.50 18.65
CA ASP A 194 -16.25 2.67 17.79
C ASP A 194 -14.76 3.03 17.61
N ASP A 195 -14.44 4.27 17.25
CA ASP A 195 -13.04 4.69 17.13
C ASP A 195 -12.37 4.86 18.51
N ASN A 196 -13.11 4.71 19.61
CA ASN A 196 -12.61 4.78 20.99
C ASN A 196 -11.74 6.01 21.26
N GLY A 197 -12.05 7.15 20.62
CA GLY A 197 -11.30 8.42 20.70
C GLY A 197 -9.95 8.43 19.95
N TRP A 198 -9.70 7.48 19.05
CA TRP A 198 -8.68 7.58 18.02
C TRP A 198 -9.13 8.50 16.87
N SER A 199 -8.18 9.19 16.27
CA SER A 199 -8.31 9.89 15.01
C SER A 199 -7.47 9.17 13.96
N ALA A 200 -8.15 8.46 13.05
CA ALA A 200 -7.51 7.75 11.96
C ALA A 200 -7.38 8.64 10.71
N LYS A 201 -6.20 8.63 10.10
CA LYS A 201 -5.93 9.15 8.76
C LYS A 201 -5.21 8.06 7.97
N GLY A 202 -5.94 7.39 7.08
CA GLY A 202 -5.44 6.23 6.33
C GLY A 202 -5.46 4.90 7.09
N PHE A 203 -5.41 4.92 8.43
CA PHE A 203 -5.71 3.73 9.22
C PHE A 203 -7.20 3.36 9.10
N SER A 204 -7.49 2.07 9.18
CA SER A 204 -8.85 1.52 9.17
C SER A 204 -8.96 0.31 10.09
N ARG A 205 -10.19 -0.16 10.34
CA ARG A 205 -10.44 -1.39 11.09
C ARG A 205 -10.82 -2.51 10.15
N ILE A 206 -10.08 -3.61 10.19
CA ILE A 206 -10.26 -4.77 9.30
C ILE A 206 -10.32 -6.06 10.11
N GLY A 207 -10.84 -7.15 9.52
CA GLY A 207 -10.67 -8.48 10.08
C GLY A 207 -9.34 -9.11 9.66
N GLU A 208 -9.28 -10.44 9.58
CA GLU A 208 -8.11 -11.17 9.07
C GLU A 208 -7.77 -10.79 7.61
N SER A 209 -8.82 -10.52 6.85
CA SER A 209 -8.76 -10.14 5.46
C SER A 209 -9.82 -9.09 5.15
N PHE A 210 -9.66 -8.43 4.03
CA PHE A 210 -10.67 -7.55 3.44
C PHE A 210 -10.79 -7.85 1.95
N SER A 211 -11.97 -7.59 1.39
CA SER A 211 -12.21 -7.74 -0.04
C SER A 211 -12.55 -6.39 -0.65
N GLN A 212 -11.96 -6.11 -1.82
CA GLN A 212 -12.23 -4.91 -2.61
C GLN A 212 -12.58 -5.30 -4.03
N GLU A 213 -13.43 -4.49 -4.65
CA GLU A 213 -13.81 -4.61 -6.05
C GLU A 213 -12.92 -3.71 -6.89
N TYR A 214 -12.16 -4.29 -7.81
CA TYR A 214 -11.24 -3.57 -8.68
C TYR A 214 -11.78 -3.50 -10.11
N PRO A 215 -11.90 -2.32 -10.71
CA PRO A 215 -12.18 -2.21 -12.13
C PRO A 215 -11.17 -2.98 -12.98
N GLN A 216 -11.63 -3.52 -14.10
CA GLN A 216 -10.77 -4.14 -15.08
C GLN A 216 -11.34 -3.96 -16.47
N TYR A 217 -10.44 -3.93 -17.45
CA TYR A 217 -10.76 -3.57 -18.82
C TYR A 217 -9.97 -4.44 -19.79
N TYR A 218 -10.55 -4.70 -20.96
CA TYR A 218 -9.72 -4.92 -22.14
C TYR A 218 -9.58 -3.60 -22.90
N ILE A 219 -8.39 -3.33 -23.41
CA ILE A 219 -8.14 -2.22 -24.33
C ILE A 219 -7.68 -2.83 -25.64
N ALA A 220 -8.46 -2.66 -26.69
CA ALA A 220 -8.13 -3.16 -28.03
C ALA A 220 -7.71 -2.00 -28.93
N GLU A 221 -6.56 -2.11 -29.57
CA GLU A 221 -6.02 -1.09 -30.46
C GLU A 221 -5.53 -1.72 -31.77
N ASN A 222 -5.53 -0.94 -32.86
CA ASN A 222 -5.07 -1.40 -34.16
C ASN A 222 -3.65 -0.86 -34.45
N ARG A 223 -2.66 -1.75 -34.37
CA ARG A 223 -1.24 -1.45 -34.58
C ARG A 223 -0.86 -1.66 -36.04
N GLN A 224 -0.23 -0.65 -36.64
CA GLN A 224 0.24 -0.65 -38.03
C GLN A 224 1.60 0.03 -38.09
N TYR A 225 2.44 -0.33 -39.07
CA TYR A 225 3.74 0.32 -39.28
C TYR A 225 3.56 1.72 -39.89
N VAL A 226 3.17 2.68 -39.07
CA VAL A 226 2.97 4.10 -39.46
C VAL A 226 3.56 4.98 -38.37
N SER A 227 4.19 6.09 -38.75
CA SER A 227 4.78 7.04 -37.79
C SER A 227 5.71 6.30 -36.81
N TYR A 228 5.62 6.53 -35.48
CA TYR A 228 6.55 5.91 -34.53
C TYR A 228 6.46 4.37 -34.49
N ASP A 229 5.31 3.78 -34.85
CA ASP A 229 5.13 2.34 -34.97
C ASP A 229 5.83 1.72 -36.20
N GLU A 230 6.42 2.51 -37.12
CA GLU A 230 7.28 1.96 -38.20
C GLU A 230 8.46 1.14 -37.65
N THR A 231 8.93 1.49 -36.45
CA THR A 231 10.01 0.79 -35.75
C THR A 231 9.65 -0.64 -35.34
N LEU A 232 8.36 -0.95 -35.15
CA LEU A 232 7.87 -2.30 -34.84
C LEU A 232 8.13 -3.30 -35.96
N LYS A 233 8.33 -2.82 -37.20
CA LYS A 233 8.70 -3.66 -38.34
C LYS A 233 10.12 -4.20 -38.22
N VAL A 234 10.98 -3.50 -37.48
CA VAL A 234 12.42 -3.76 -37.42
C VAL A 234 12.91 -4.11 -36.00
N GLY A 235 12.01 -4.23 -35.02
CA GLY A 235 12.34 -4.60 -33.63
C GLY A 235 11.31 -5.54 -33.00
N PRO A 236 11.68 -6.30 -31.95
CA PRO A 236 12.93 -6.32 -31.17
C PRO A 236 14.08 -7.08 -31.83
N TYR A 237 15.21 -7.10 -31.14
CA TYR A 237 16.31 -8.01 -31.45
C TYR A 237 16.48 -9.11 -30.40
N ASN A 238 17.10 -10.23 -30.78
CA ASN A 238 17.37 -11.37 -29.90
C ASN A 238 18.84 -11.85 -30.03
N PHE A 239 19.52 -12.03 -28.89
CA PHE A 239 20.89 -12.56 -28.77
C PHE A 239 20.91 -14.07 -28.44
N GLY A 240 20.00 -14.85 -29.03
CA GLY A 240 19.81 -16.26 -28.67
C GLY A 240 20.90 -17.24 -29.15
N PHE A 241 21.95 -16.76 -29.84
CA PHE A 241 22.85 -17.61 -30.65
C PHE A 241 24.33 -17.49 -30.27
N ALA A 242 24.64 -17.12 -29.03
CA ALA A 242 26.01 -16.81 -28.58
C ALA A 242 27.05 -17.92 -28.88
N ASN A 243 26.65 -19.19 -28.84
CA ASN A 243 27.57 -20.32 -29.04
C ASN A 243 27.80 -20.69 -30.51
N SER A 244 26.88 -20.32 -31.41
CA SER A 244 26.94 -20.68 -32.83
C SER A 244 27.19 -19.50 -33.76
N ARG A 245 26.77 -18.31 -33.34
CA ARG A 245 26.83 -17.06 -34.12
C ARG A 245 27.04 -15.88 -33.14
N PRO A 246 28.23 -15.78 -32.50
CA PRO A 246 28.50 -14.78 -31.45
C PRO A 246 28.40 -13.33 -31.93
N ASP A 247 28.65 -13.06 -33.21
CA ASP A 247 28.57 -11.73 -33.82
C ASP A 247 27.26 -11.52 -34.61
N TRP A 248 26.19 -12.22 -34.25
CA TRP A 248 24.91 -12.16 -34.96
C TRP A 248 23.75 -11.80 -34.04
N VAL A 249 22.85 -11.00 -34.59
CA VAL A 249 21.63 -10.54 -33.95
C VAL A 249 20.45 -10.84 -34.85
N GLU A 250 19.43 -11.50 -34.30
CA GLU A 250 18.14 -11.65 -34.96
C GLU A 250 17.32 -10.39 -34.77
N HIS A 251 16.67 -9.90 -35.82
CA HIS A 251 15.58 -8.94 -35.71
C HIS A 251 14.29 -9.61 -36.17
N TYR A 252 13.21 -9.44 -35.41
CA TYR A 252 11.90 -9.92 -35.79
C TYR A 252 10.90 -8.77 -35.69
N ALA A 253 9.89 -8.80 -36.56
CA ALA A 253 8.86 -7.78 -36.58
C ALA A 253 7.76 -8.12 -35.56
N TYR A 254 7.32 -7.15 -34.77
CA TYR A 254 6.01 -7.25 -34.11
C TYR A 254 4.92 -7.25 -35.18
N GLN A 255 3.96 -8.17 -35.05
CA GLN A 255 2.87 -8.29 -36.02
C GLN A 255 1.96 -7.06 -35.99
N LYS A 256 1.42 -6.71 -37.17
CA LYS A 256 0.35 -5.71 -37.29
C LYS A 256 -1.00 -6.32 -36.97
N GLY A 257 -1.95 -5.48 -36.58
CA GLY A 257 -3.34 -5.86 -36.40
C GLY A 257 -3.86 -5.48 -35.02
N LEU A 258 -4.84 -6.23 -34.55
CA LEU A 258 -5.48 -6.00 -33.27
C LEU A 258 -4.56 -6.45 -32.14
N LEU A 259 -4.17 -5.51 -31.28
CA LEU A 259 -3.52 -5.79 -30.00
C LEU A 259 -4.54 -5.60 -28.89
N ILE A 260 -4.68 -6.60 -28.01
CA ILE A 260 -5.59 -6.57 -26.88
C ILE A 260 -4.77 -6.58 -25.60
N TRP A 261 -4.92 -5.54 -24.81
CA TRP A 261 -4.33 -5.39 -23.48
C TRP A 261 -5.38 -5.76 -22.43
N GLN A 262 -5.00 -6.56 -21.42
CA GLN A 262 -5.76 -6.62 -20.18
C GLN A 262 -5.22 -5.55 -19.23
N TRP A 263 -6.10 -4.72 -18.69
CA TRP A 263 -5.79 -3.81 -17.61
C TRP A 263 -6.56 -4.21 -16.36
N ASP A 264 -5.85 -4.79 -15.39
CA ASP A 264 -6.39 -5.23 -14.10
C ASP A 264 -5.93 -4.27 -13.01
N THR A 265 -6.82 -3.42 -12.48
CA THR A 265 -6.43 -2.43 -11.46
C THR A 265 -6.24 -3.03 -10.07
N SER A 266 -6.42 -4.34 -9.89
CA SER A 266 -6.06 -5.03 -8.64
C SER A 266 -4.56 -5.28 -8.53
N GLN A 267 -3.84 -5.23 -9.64
CA GLN A 267 -2.38 -5.40 -9.67
C GLN A 267 -1.73 -4.03 -9.51
N LYS A 268 -0.77 -3.92 -8.60
CA LYS A 268 0.00 -2.68 -8.36
C LYS A 268 1.20 -2.57 -9.30
N ASP A 269 1.76 -3.71 -9.67
CA ASP A 269 2.92 -3.84 -10.53
C ASP A 269 2.71 -4.96 -11.58
N ASN A 270 3.73 -5.21 -12.40
CA ASN A 270 3.72 -6.20 -13.49
C ASN A 270 4.75 -7.35 -13.26
N ASN A 271 5.16 -7.62 -12.02
CA ASN A 271 6.13 -8.67 -11.70
C ASN A 271 5.48 -10.04 -11.43
#